data_AF-A0AAD4GKE3-F1
#
_entry.id   AF-A0AAD4GKE3-F1
#
_cell.length_a   1.000
_cell.length_b   1.000
_cell.length_c   1.000
_cell.angle_alpha   90.00
_cell.angle_beta   90.00
_cell.angle_gamma   90.00
#
_symmetry.space_group_name_H-M   'P 1'
#
loop_
_entity.id
_entity.type
_entity.pdbx_description
1 polymer ?
#
loop_
_entity_poly.entity_id
_entity_poly.type
_entity_poly.pdbx_seq_one_letter_code
_entity_poly.pdbx_strand_id
1 'polypeptide(L)'
;MRLNCALVSSFLFIFVLAGDQQPPSLDRTEKSIITAELPITNWAGAVRLARLQGETISYAAGTFTVPSARGATSSSFNILVGISGYPPCVQFVLNVVITVTVNGNGVSYQAWGQGYNGNVMVAPDWFLVSTGQEIRAIVRALTLTSGLFILINLNTGRVWAEYVSGGIMFCHQDAAWIITTPQSQVTTLPNFHTVTFTAILTKISGTRRVPDNLDTVNIRNQGRVMTDTQVNAPFVIIRYL
;
A
#
# COMPACT_ATOMS: atom_id res chain seq x y z
N MET A 1 -59.13 21.94 -32.83
CA MET A 1 -58.80 22.15 -31.41
C MET A 1 -57.31 22.47 -31.32
N ARG A 2 -56.99 23.76 -31.42
CA ARG A 2 -55.66 24.36 -31.23
C ARG A 2 -55.90 25.50 -30.25
N LEU A 3 -55.17 25.55 -29.14
CA LEU A 3 -55.16 26.75 -28.29
C LEU A 3 -53.73 27.27 -28.22
N ASN A 4 -53.59 28.50 -28.72
CA ASN A 4 -52.54 29.44 -28.36
C ASN A 4 -52.71 29.84 -26.89
N CYS A 5 -51.60 30.09 -26.21
CA CYS A 5 -51.56 31.07 -25.13
C CYS A 5 -50.24 31.81 -25.21
N ALA A 6 -50.33 33.11 -25.47
CA ALA A 6 -49.25 34.06 -25.31
C ALA A 6 -49.61 34.95 -24.12
N LEU A 7 -48.64 35.24 -23.25
CA LEU A 7 -48.64 36.40 -22.37
C LEU A 7 -47.18 36.79 -22.06
N VAL A 8 -46.94 38.08 -22.22
CA VAL A 8 -45.67 38.81 -22.14
C VAL A 8 -45.59 39.46 -20.75
N SER A 9 -44.41 39.53 -20.11
CA SER A 9 -43.95 40.76 -19.42
C SER A 9 -42.51 40.62 -18.90
N SER A 10 -41.75 41.68 -19.14
CA SER A 10 -40.33 41.96 -18.87
C SER A 10 -39.93 41.95 -17.39
N PHE A 11 -38.64 41.74 -17.09
CA PHE A 11 -37.78 42.69 -16.35
C PHE A 11 -36.30 42.19 -16.30
N LEU A 12 -35.45 42.95 -16.99
CA LEU A 12 -34.13 43.46 -16.56
C LEU A 12 -33.23 42.52 -15.70
N PHE A 13 -32.17 41.98 -16.31
CA PHE A 13 -30.94 41.64 -15.58
C PHE A 13 -29.76 42.42 -16.14
N ILE A 14 -29.05 43.01 -15.19
CA ILE A 14 -27.96 43.97 -15.29
C ILE A 14 -26.73 43.32 -15.94
N PHE A 15 -26.12 44.02 -16.90
CA PHE A 15 -24.75 43.76 -17.33
C PHE A 15 -23.79 44.12 -16.19
N VAL A 16 -23.02 43.15 -15.72
CA VAL A 16 -21.72 43.41 -15.08
C VAL A 16 -20.65 42.76 -15.96
N LEU A 17 -19.84 43.62 -16.59
CA LEU A 17 -18.61 43.26 -17.26
C LEU A 17 -17.59 42.76 -16.22
N ALA A 18 -17.07 41.56 -16.40
CA ALA A 18 -15.80 41.15 -15.81
C ALA A 18 -15.12 40.08 -16.68
N GLY A 19 -14.08 40.52 -17.40
CA GLY A 19 -12.85 39.77 -17.66
C GLY A 19 -12.91 38.49 -18.50
N ASP A 20 -12.45 38.61 -19.74
CA ASP A 20 -11.88 37.51 -20.52
C ASP A 20 -10.78 36.79 -19.71
N GLN A 21 -11.05 35.55 -19.31
CA GLN A 21 -10.02 34.57 -18.96
C GLN A 21 -10.39 33.26 -19.65
N GLN A 22 -9.80 33.06 -20.83
CA GLN A 22 -9.73 31.78 -21.51
C GLN A 22 -9.18 30.73 -20.52
N PRO A 23 -9.83 29.56 -20.34
CA PRO A 23 -9.30 28.54 -19.44
C PRO A 23 -7.93 28.09 -19.97
N PRO A 24 -6.86 28.12 -19.15
CA PRO A 24 -5.56 27.68 -19.60
C PRO A 24 -5.62 26.20 -19.97
N SER A 25 -5.15 25.92 -21.18
CA SER A 25 -4.88 24.57 -21.68
C SER A 25 -4.07 23.80 -20.64
N LEU A 26 -4.55 22.59 -20.29
CA LEU A 26 -3.84 21.65 -19.42
C LEU A 26 -2.59 21.15 -20.15
N ASP A 27 -1.52 21.94 -20.06
CA ASP A 27 -0.21 21.59 -20.57
C ASP A 27 0.47 20.58 -19.64
N ARG A 28 1.08 19.61 -20.29
CA ARG A 28 1.68 18.37 -19.82
C ARG A 28 2.77 18.65 -18.79
N THR A 29 2.42 18.66 -17.49
CA THR A 29 3.41 18.75 -16.41
C THR A 29 3.06 17.95 -15.15
N GLU A 30 2.44 16.77 -15.27
CA GLU A 30 2.29 15.81 -14.14
C GLU A 30 3.59 15.01 -13.87
N LYS A 31 4.73 15.69 -13.77
CA LYS A 31 5.99 15.02 -13.37
C LYS A 31 6.62 15.60 -12.10
N SER A 32 6.08 16.67 -11.52
CA SER A 32 6.81 17.42 -10.46
C SER A 32 6.29 17.27 -9.02
N ILE A 33 5.17 16.58 -8.76
CA ILE A 33 4.61 16.52 -7.39
C ILE A 33 5.31 15.49 -6.47
N ILE A 34 6.19 14.62 -6.98
CA ILE A 34 6.92 13.62 -6.18
C ILE A 34 8.37 14.07 -5.84
N THR A 35 8.68 15.37 -5.88
CA THR A 35 10.07 15.87 -5.70
C THR A 35 10.30 16.78 -4.51
N ALA A 36 9.39 16.82 -3.53
CA ALA A 36 9.78 17.23 -2.19
C ALA A 36 10.31 15.99 -1.46
N GLU A 37 11.63 15.83 -1.34
CA GLU A 37 12.21 14.80 -0.48
C GLU A 37 11.71 15.05 0.95
N LEU A 38 10.70 14.28 1.37
CA LEU A 38 10.24 14.33 2.74
C LEU A 38 11.42 14.00 3.65
N PRO A 39 11.72 14.82 4.66
CA PRO A 39 12.90 14.64 5.49
C PRO A 39 12.87 13.31 6.24
N ILE A 40 11.68 12.78 6.52
CA ILE A 40 11.51 11.46 7.13
C ILE A 40 10.43 10.68 6.35
N THR A 41 10.78 9.50 5.88
CA THR A 41 9.86 8.51 5.28
C THR A 41 10.04 7.18 5.99
N ASN A 42 8.96 6.42 6.17
CA ASN A 42 8.99 5.17 6.93
C ASN A 42 8.59 3.93 6.11
N TRP A 43 8.53 4.06 4.78
CA TRP A 43 8.18 2.98 3.84
C TRP A 43 9.34 2.73 2.89
N ALA A 44 9.69 1.46 2.67
CA ALA A 44 10.63 1.02 1.65
C ALA A 44 10.01 -0.11 0.82
N GLY A 45 10.19 -0.13 -0.49
CA GLY A 45 9.64 -1.18 -1.35
C GLY A 45 8.92 -0.62 -2.57
N ALA A 46 8.03 -1.42 -3.13
CA ALA A 46 7.40 -1.13 -4.41
C ALA A 46 5.87 -1.04 -4.30
N VAL A 47 5.30 -0.09 -5.04
CA VAL A 47 3.86 0.15 -5.13
C VAL A 47 3.44 0.15 -6.60
N ARG A 48 2.37 -0.56 -6.94
CA ARG A 48 1.70 -0.43 -8.24
C ARG A 48 0.45 0.41 -8.06
N LEU A 49 0.45 1.61 -8.63
CA LEU A 49 -0.71 2.51 -8.63
C LEU A 49 -1.56 2.28 -9.87
N ALA A 50 -2.88 2.33 -9.76
CA ALA A 50 -3.78 2.37 -10.92
C ALA A 50 -3.52 3.67 -11.70
N ARG A 51 -3.11 3.56 -12.97
CA ARG A 51 -2.70 4.74 -13.78
C ARG A 51 -3.67 5.13 -14.87
N LEU A 52 -4.51 4.20 -15.31
CA LEU A 52 -5.51 4.44 -16.33
C LEU A 52 -6.87 4.67 -15.68
N GLN A 53 -7.68 5.55 -16.26
CA GLN A 53 -9.05 5.75 -15.81
C GLN A 53 -9.82 4.42 -15.86
N GLY A 54 -10.46 4.06 -14.74
CA GLY A 54 -11.17 2.79 -14.60
C GLY A 54 -10.27 1.57 -14.36
N GLU A 55 -8.95 1.73 -14.30
CA GLU A 55 -8.06 0.66 -13.85
C GLU A 55 -8.30 0.38 -12.37
N THR A 56 -8.46 -0.90 -12.03
CA THR A 56 -8.73 -1.32 -10.65
C THR A 56 -7.76 -2.41 -10.21
N ILE A 57 -7.28 -2.30 -8.97
CA ILE A 57 -6.40 -3.25 -8.32
C ILE A 57 -7.15 -3.91 -7.17
N SER A 58 -7.33 -5.22 -7.24
CA SER A 58 -8.15 -5.99 -6.28
C SER A 58 -7.42 -7.14 -5.61
N TYR A 59 -6.13 -7.31 -5.92
CA TYR A 59 -5.34 -8.43 -5.44
C TYR A 59 -3.86 -8.03 -5.37
N ALA A 60 -3.19 -8.44 -4.30
CA ALA A 60 -1.74 -8.40 -4.20
C ALA A 60 -1.25 -9.67 -3.51
N ALA A 61 -0.13 -10.20 -3.98
CA ALA A 61 0.55 -11.29 -3.30
C ALA A 61 2.04 -11.27 -3.56
N GLY A 62 2.79 -11.77 -2.60
CA GLY A 62 4.25 -11.89 -2.65
C GLY A 62 4.70 -13.00 -1.71
N THR A 63 5.84 -13.60 -2.00
CA THR A 63 6.51 -14.54 -1.09
C THR A 63 7.77 -13.88 -0.59
N PHE A 64 8.11 -14.03 0.69
CA PHE A 64 9.38 -13.55 1.20
C PHE A 64 9.92 -14.53 2.23
N THR A 65 11.24 -14.54 2.37
CA THR A 65 11.92 -15.19 3.48
C THR A 65 11.96 -14.24 4.66
N VAL A 66 11.55 -14.70 5.83
CA VAL A 66 11.63 -13.92 7.08
C VAL A 66 13.10 -13.66 7.39
N PRO A 67 13.55 -12.39 7.43
CA PRO A 67 14.95 -12.07 7.61
C PRO A 67 15.38 -12.30 9.06
N SER A 68 16.68 -12.43 9.29
CA SER A 68 17.26 -12.12 10.59
C SER A 68 17.23 -10.61 10.80
N ALA A 69 17.05 -10.15 12.03
CA ALA A 69 17.08 -8.74 12.37
C ALA A 69 17.99 -8.48 13.57
N ARG A 70 18.67 -7.33 13.56
CA ARG A 70 19.47 -6.84 14.69
C ARG A 70 19.38 -5.32 14.78
N GLY A 71 19.51 -4.77 15.99
CA GLY A 71 19.36 -3.35 16.21
C GLY A 71 19.17 -3.03 17.69
N ALA A 72 18.63 -1.85 17.96
CA ALA A 72 18.29 -1.44 19.33
C ALA A 72 17.18 -2.34 19.90
N THR A 73 17.21 -2.61 21.20
CA THR A 73 16.11 -3.30 21.89
C THR A 73 14.80 -2.54 21.70
N SER A 74 13.72 -3.29 21.44
CA SER A 74 12.36 -2.79 21.19
C SER A 74 12.17 -2.02 19.88
N SER A 75 13.16 -2.07 18.97
CA SER A 75 12.98 -1.58 17.60
C SER A 75 12.30 -2.63 16.73
N SER A 76 11.43 -2.19 15.81
CA SER A 76 10.68 -3.09 14.94
C SER A 76 10.55 -2.57 13.51
N PHE A 77 10.22 -3.49 12.62
CA PHE A 77 9.74 -3.19 11.28
C PHE A 77 8.68 -4.23 10.88
N ASN A 78 7.94 -3.90 9.84
CA ASN A 78 6.85 -4.70 9.32
C ASN A 78 7.18 -5.08 7.89
N ILE A 79 7.04 -6.36 7.54
CA ILE A 79 7.03 -6.82 6.16
C ILE A 79 5.58 -6.98 5.76
N LEU A 80 5.11 -6.30 4.72
CA LEU A 80 3.70 -6.30 4.35
C LEU A 80 3.45 -6.42 2.86
N VAL A 81 2.32 -7.07 2.55
CA VAL A 81 1.69 -7.05 1.23
C VAL A 81 0.28 -6.50 1.41
N GLY A 82 -0.09 -5.55 0.56
CA GLY A 82 -1.27 -4.72 0.80
C GLY A 82 -1.95 -4.22 -0.46
N ILE A 83 -3.18 -3.74 -0.28
CA ILE A 83 -3.92 -2.90 -1.25
C ILE A 83 -4.60 -1.73 -0.53
N SER A 84 -4.84 -0.64 -1.26
CA SER A 84 -5.64 0.52 -0.81
C SER A 84 -5.08 1.28 0.41
N GLY A 85 -3.76 1.41 0.51
CA GLY A 85 -3.11 2.10 1.64
C GLY A 85 -2.16 3.22 1.25
N TYR A 86 -1.93 3.43 -0.04
CA TYR A 86 -0.99 4.43 -0.53
C TYR A 86 -1.70 5.75 -0.86
N PRO A 87 -1.11 6.94 -0.57
CA PRO A 87 -1.71 8.22 -0.94
C PRO A 87 -2.17 8.28 -2.41
N PRO A 88 -3.39 8.75 -2.70
CA PRO A 88 -4.31 9.44 -1.77
C PRO A 88 -5.22 8.51 -0.94
N CYS A 89 -5.16 7.20 -1.13
CA CYS A 89 -6.00 6.20 -0.47
C CYS A 89 -5.45 5.76 0.91
N VAL A 90 -5.21 6.70 1.83
CA VAL A 90 -4.57 6.36 3.13
C VAL A 90 -5.53 5.82 4.19
N GLN A 91 -6.84 5.87 3.97
CA GLN A 91 -7.85 5.49 4.97
C GLN A 91 -8.35 4.04 4.83
N PHE A 92 -8.00 3.31 3.76
CA PHE A 92 -8.73 2.11 3.34
C PHE A 92 -7.87 0.86 3.19
N VAL A 93 -7.17 0.50 4.26
CA VAL A 93 -6.11 -0.50 4.17
C VAL A 93 -6.64 -1.94 4.20
N LEU A 94 -6.14 -2.79 3.29
CA LEU A 94 -6.20 -4.25 3.44
C LEU A 94 -4.80 -4.83 3.30
N ASN A 95 -4.20 -5.20 4.42
CA ASN A 95 -2.81 -5.68 4.49
C ASN A 95 -2.69 -6.99 5.26
N VAL A 96 -1.74 -7.83 4.85
CA VAL A 96 -1.11 -8.81 5.74
C VAL A 96 0.25 -8.30 6.16
N VAL A 97 0.60 -8.53 7.42
CA VAL A 97 1.81 -7.99 8.03
C VAL A 97 2.50 -9.07 8.86
N ILE A 98 3.83 -9.16 8.73
CA ILE A 98 4.70 -9.77 9.72
C ILE A 98 5.49 -8.66 10.40
N THR A 99 5.20 -8.40 11.67
CA THR A 99 6.02 -7.52 12.50
C THR A 99 7.21 -8.30 13.03
N VAL A 100 8.40 -7.74 12.86
CA VAL A 100 9.67 -8.26 13.35
C VAL A 100 10.17 -7.29 14.41
N THR A 101 10.32 -7.75 15.65
CA THR A 101 10.77 -6.91 16.77
C THR A 101 12.08 -7.45 17.32
N VAL A 102 13.10 -6.60 17.38
CA VAL A 102 14.36 -6.90 18.03
C VAL A 102 14.19 -6.73 19.54
N ASN A 103 14.44 -7.78 20.29
CA ASN A 103 14.42 -7.81 21.75
C ASN A 103 15.85 -8.02 22.26
N GLY A 104 16.13 -7.67 23.52
CA GLY A 104 17.49 -7.75 24.08
C GLY A 104 18.17 -9.12 23.95
N ASN A 105 17.38 -10.19 23.84
CA ASN A 105 17.87 -11.58 23.76
C ASN A 105 17.55 -12.27 22.41
N GLY A 106 17.03 -11.57 21.39
CA GLY A 106 16.66 -12.20 20.12
C GLY A 106 15.63 -11.41 19.30
N VAL A 107 14.86 -12.10 18.47
CA VAL A 107 13.83 -11.50 17.61
C VAL A 107 12.50 -12.20 17.84
N SER A 108 11.42 -11.44 17.96
CA SER A 108 10.06 -11.95 17.97
C SER A 108 9.31 -11.58 16.69
N TYR A 109 8.32 -12.41 16.35
CA TYR A 109 7.51 -12.27 15.14
C TYR A 109 6.04 -12.25 15.51
N GLN A 110 5.27 -11.34 14.92
CA GLN A 110 3.83 -11.34 15.03
C GLN A 110 3.20 -11.22 13.64
N ALA A 111 2.39 -12.21 13.29
CA ALA A 111 1.58 -12.19 12.08
C ALA A 111 0.23 -11.55 12.38
N TRP A 112 -0.22 -10.64 11.52
CA TRP A 112 -1.52 -10.00 11.66
C TRP A 112 -2.03 -9.47 10.31
N GLY A 113 -3.32 -9.17 10.26
CA GLY A 113 -4.01 -8.56 9.14
C GLY A 113 -4.58 -7.22 9.58
N GLN A 114 -4.53 -6.23 8.70
CA GLN A 114 -5.20 -4.95 8.88
C GLN A 114 -6.34 -4.85 7.89
N GLY A 115 -7.54 -4.57 8.39
CA GLY A 115 -8.69 -4.21 7.59
C GLY A 115 -9.11 -2.75 7.78
N TYR A 116 -10.30 -2.45 7.29
CA TYR A 116 -10.96 -1.15 7.42
C TYR A 116 -10.97 -0.59 8.86
N ASN A 117 -10.96 0.74 9.00
CA ASN A 117 -10.94 1.48 10.29
C ASN A 117 -9.77 1.15 11.22
N GLY A 118 -8.70 0.55 10.69
CA GLY A 118 -7.59 0.10 11.53
C GLY A 118 -7.92 -1.13 12.36
N ASN A 119 -8.97 -1.89 11.99
CA ASN A 119 -9.24 -3.19 12.60
C ASN A 119 -8.04 -4.12 12.39
N VAL A 120 -7.48 -4.60 13.50
CA VAL A 120 -6.35 -5.52 13.51
C VAL A 120 -6.85 -6.90 13.91
N MET A 121 -6.42 -7.91 13.16
CA MET A 121 -6.68 -9.31 13.45
C MET A 121 -5.32 -9.98 13.60
N VAL A 122 -5.03 -10.51 14.78
CA VAL A 122 -3.76 -11.18 15.06
C VAL A 122 -3.89 -12.65 14.68
N ALA A 123 -2.86 -13.20 14.04
CA ALA A 123 -2.85 -14.62 13.72
C ALA A 123 -2.86 -15.45 15.01
N PRO A 124 -3.57 -16.59 15.04
CA PRO A 124 -3.57 -17.46 16.22
C PRO A 124 -2.17 -17.99 16.57
N ASP A 125 -1.97 -18.39 17.82
CA ASP A 125 -0.69 -18.91 18.33
C ASP A 125 -0.17 -20.14 17.58
N TRP A 126 -1.03 -20.87 16.88
CA TRP A 126 -0.61 -21.98 16.03
C TRP A 126 0.02 -21.49 14.71
N PHE A 127 -0.14 -20.24 14.28
CA PHE A 127 0.57 -19.70 13.10
C PHE A 127 1.90 -19.08 13.52
N LEU A 128 2.90 -19.93 13.77
CA LEU A 128 4.23 -19.50 14.18
C LEU A 128 5.07 -19.07 12.96
N VAL A 129 5.89 -18.04 13.16
CA VAL A 129 6.80 -17.48 12.17
C VAL A 129 8.20 -17.39 12.78
N SER A 130 9.23 -17.69 12.01
CA SER A 130 10.64 -17.65 12.45
C SER A 130 11.57 -17.27 11.30
N THR A 131 12.78 -16.80 11.62
CA THR A 131 13.83 -16.49 10.64
C THR A 131 14.05 -17.65 9.67
N GLY A 132 14.24 -17.32 8.38
CA GLY A 132 14.53 -18.29 7.33
C GLY A 132 13.30 -19.00 6.78
N GLN A 133 12.13 -18.85 7.39
CA GLN A 133 10.89 -19.39 6.83
C GLN A 133 10.38 -18.55 5.67
N GLU A 134 9.80 -19.21 4.67
CA GLU A 134 9.15 -18.61 3.52
C GLU A 134 7.66 -18.42 3.79
N ILE A 135 7.23 -17.16 3.70
CA ILE A 135 5.85 -16.76 3.93
C ILE A 135 5.25 -16.29 2.62
N ARG A 136 4.14 -16.91 2.20
CA ARG A 136 3.29 -16.39 1.13
C ARG A 136 2.21 -15.49 1.73
N ALA A 137 2.26 -14.23 1.35
CA ALA A 137 1.33 -13.20 1.74
C ALA A 137 0.37 -12.89 0.59
N ILE A 138 -0.93 -12.84 0.88
CA ILE A 138 -1.98 -12.59 -0.10
C ILE A 138 -3.05 -11.68 0.51
N VAL A 139 -3.45 -10.66 -0.23
CA VAL A 139 -4.67 -9.88 0.03
C VAL A 139 -5.55 -9.85 -1.21
N ARG A 140 -6.86 -9.87 -1.00
CA ARG A 140 -7.85 -9.81 -2.07
C ARG A 140 -9.06 -9.00 -1.65
N ALA A 141 -9.34 -7.90 -2.32
CA ALA A 141 -10.65 -7.27 -2.27
C ALA A 141 -11.65 -8.16 -3.04
N LEU A 142 -12.75 -8.51 -2.38
CA LEU A 142 -13.85 -9.28 -2.97
C LEU A 142 -14.95 -8.33 -3.47
N THR A 143 -15.22 -7.30 -2.69
CA THR A 143 -16.10 -6.19 -3.03
C THR A 143 -15.42 -4.88 -2.61
N LEU A 144 -16.11 -3.75 -2.74
CA LEU A 144 -15.62 -2.50 -2.19
C LEU A 144 -15.52 -2.54 -0.65
N THR A 145 -16.29 -3.38 0.04
CA THR A 145 -16.37 -3.35 1.51
C THR A 145 -16.03 -4.70 2.15
N SER A 146 -15.52 -5.64 1.37
CA SER A 146 -15.10 -6.95 1.87
C SER A 146 -13.87 -7.48 1.18
N GLY A 147 -13.07 -8.24 1.92
CA GLY A 147 -11.81 -8.76 1.46
C GLY A 147 -11.35 -9.99 2.24
N LEU A 148 -10.24 -10.54 1.77
CA LEU A 148 -9.54 -11.66 2.40
C LEU A 148 -8.09 -11.26 2.59
N PHE A 149 -7.54 -11.67 3.73
CA PHE A 149 -6.11 -11.69 3.93
C PHE A 149 -5.69 -13.11 4.30
N ILE A 150 -4.59 -13.57 3.69
CA ILE A 150 -4.12 -14.95 3.80
C ILE A 150 -2.60 -14.93 3.98
N LEU A 151 -2.13 -15.60 5.02
CA LEU A 151 -0.73 -15.94 5.24
C LEU A 151 -0.57 -17.46 5.16
N ILE A 152 0.44 -17.89 4.42
CA ILE A 152 0.83 -19.30 4.32
C ILE A 152 2.28 -19.40 4.72
N ASN A 153 2.58 -20.18 5.75
CA ASN A 153 3.95 -20.54 6.09
C ASN A 153 4.33 -21.78 5.29
N LEU A 154 5.10 -21.60 4.22
CA LEU A 154 5.41 -22.66 3.25
C LEU A 154 6.27 -23.78 3.86
N ASN A 155 7.05 -23.47 4.88
CA ASN A 155 7.87 -24.48 5.59
C ASN A 155 7.03 -25.40 6.46
N THR A 156 5.92 -24.91 7.02
CA THR A 156 5.07 -25.70 7.94
C THR A 156 3.76 -26.16 7.30
N GLY A 157 3.40 -25.62 6.13
CA GLY A 157 2.12 -25.85 5.47
C GLY A 157 0.93 -25.18 6.16
N ARG A 158 1.15 -24.42 7.25
CA ARG A 158 0.09 -23.75 7.99
C ARG A 158 -0.46 -22.58 7.18
N VAL A 159 -1.79 -22.45 7.16
CA VAL A 159 -2.52 -21.40 6.47
C VAL A 159 -3.39 -20.68 7.48
N TRP A 160 -3.18 -19.37 7.62
CA TRP A 160 -4.10 -18.49 8.32
C TRP A 160 -4.81 -17.60 7.30
N ALA A 161 -6.13 -17.53 7.39
CA ALA A 161 -6.96 -16.75 6.50
C ALA A 161 -8.12 -16.16 7.28
N GLU A 162 -8.44 -14.90 7.02
CA GLU A 162 -9.62 -14.27 7.58
C GLU A 162 -10.37 -13.54 6.49
N TYR A 163 -11.67 -13.45 6.70
CA TYR A 163 -12.58 -12.65 5.91
C TYR A 163 -12.92 -11.38 6.68
N VAL A 164 -12.82 -10.25 5.98
CA VAL A 164 -13.23 -8.96 6.51
C VAL A 164 -14.41 -8.45 5.71
N SER A 165 -15.41 -7.91 6.40
CA SER A 165 -16.55 -7.26 5.78
C SER A 165 -17.12 -6.19 6.70
N GLY A 166 -17.83 -5.24 6.10
CA GLY A 166 -18.42 -4.13 6.84
C GLY A 166 -17.38 -3.03 6.97
N GLY A 167 -17.64 -1.92 6.29
CA GLY A 167 -16.74 -0.78 6.30
C GLY A 167 -16.98 0.19 5.15
N ILE A 168 -16.10 1.19 5.04
CA ILE A 168 -16.04 2.12 3.91
C ILE A 168 -15.28 1.45 2.75
N MET A 169 -15.55 1.92 1.55
CA MET A 169 -15.07 1.36 0.28
C MET A 169 -13.54 1.40 0.14
N PHE A 170 -12.91 0.28 -0.21
CA PHE A 170 -11.55 0.21 -0.74
C PHE A 170 -11.46 1.03 -2.04
N CYS A 171 -10.36 1.77 -2.23
CA CYS A 171 -10.21 2.58 -3.46
C CYS A 171 -9.86 1.73 -4.68
N HIS A 172 -9.29 0.53 -4.48
CA HIS A 172 -8.76 -0.32 -5.55
C HIS A 172 -7.69 0.39 -6.42
N GLN A 173 -6.92 1.29 -5.82
CA GLN A 173 -5.97 2.16 -6.53
C GLN A 173 -4.51 1.73 -6.39
N ASP A 174 -4.18 0.85 -5.45
CA ASP A 174 -2.79 0.44 -5.23
C ASP A 174 -2.66 -1.01 -4.78
N ALA A 175 -1.50 -1.59 -5.09
CA ALA A 175 -0.95 -2.79 -4.47
C ALA A 175 0.49 -2.50 -4.02
N ALA A 176 0.87 -2.97 -2.83
CA ALA A 176 2.17 -2.68 -2.23
C ALA A 176 2.88 -3.94 -1.74
N TRP A 177 4.20 -3.95 -1.88
CA TRP A 177 5.14 -4.93 -1.31
C TRP A 177 6.26 -4.15 -0.63
N ILE A 178 6.13 -3.95 0.68
CA ILE A 178 6.93 -2.96 1.38
C ILE A 178 7.40 -3.45 2.75
N ILE A 179 8.48 -2.84 3.22
CA ILE A 179 8.84 -2.74 4.62
C ILE A 179 8.34 -1.41 5.17
N THR A 180 7.76 -1.42 6.36
CA THR A 180 7.46 -0.20 7.11
C THR A 180 8.03 -0.23 8.52
N THR A 181 8.24 0.94 9.11
CA THR A 181 8.60 1.09 10.53
C THR A 181 7.68 2.12 11.16
N PRO A 182 7.38 2.06 12.48
CA PRO A 182 6.77 3.18 13.17
C PRO A 182 7.56 4.47 12.89
N GLN A 183 6.87 5.59 12.63
CA GLN A 183 7.52 6.87 12.33
C GLN A 183 8.51 7.28 13.44
N SER A 184 8.16 7.00 14.70
CA SER A 184 9.00 7.25 15.88
C SER A 184 10.26 6.37 15.97
N GLN A 185 10.33 5.29 15.18
CA GLN A 185 11.43 4.32 15.18
C GLN A 185 12.26 4.35 13.90
N VAL A 186 12.08 5.35 13.03
CA VAL A 186 12.90 5.48 11.81
C VAL A 186 14.39 5.63 12.15
N THR A 187 14.72 6.32 13.24
CA THR A 187 16.10 6.49 13.73
C THR A 187 16.72 5.20 14.28
N THR A 188 15.89 4.24 14.68
CA THR A 188 16.28 2.95 15.28
C THR A 188 15.92 1.77 14.40
N LEU A 189 15.70 1.98 13.09
CA LEU A 189 15.33 0.95 12.14
C LEU A 189 16.26 -0.27 12.27
N PRO A 190 15.73 -1.48 12.57
CA PRO A 190 16.53 -2.69 12.63
C PRO A 190 17.22 -2.98 11.30
N ASN A 191 18.47 -3.47 11.37
CA ASN A 191 19.15 -4.03 10.23
C ASN A 191 18.58 -5.42 9.93
N PHE A 192 17.78 -5.49 8.87
CA PHE A 192 17.18 -6.72 8.33
C PHE A 192 17.98 -7.32 7.17
N HIS A 193 19.18 -6.80 6.89
CA HIS A 193 20.01 -7.10 5.73
C HIS A 193 19.29 -6.87 4.40
N THR A 194 18.52 -7.86 3.94
CA THR A 194 17.75 -7.81 2.70
C THR A 194 16.47 -8.60 2.86
N VAL A 195 15.37 -8.00 2.42
CA VAL A 195 14.11 -8.71 2.19
C VAL A 195 13.84 -8.69 0.69
N THR A 196 13.54 -9.86 0.14
CA THR A 196 13.13 -9.99 -1.26
C THR A 196 11.72 -10.54 -1.30
N PHE A 197 10.80 -9.77 -1.86
CA PHE A 197 9.53 -10.30 -2.32
C PHE A 197 9.73 -10.97 -3.67
N THR A 198 9.46 -12.26 -3.75
CA THR A 198 9.46 -13.07 -4.96
C THR A 198 8.02 -13.40 -5.38
N ALA A 199 7.87 -13.87 -6.62
CA ALA A 199 6.58 -14.32 -7.17
C ALA A 199 5.45 -13.28 -6.92
N ILE A 200 5.78 -12.00 -7.08
CA ILE A 200 4.81 -10.93 -6.86
C ILE A 200 3.72 -10.99 -7.96
N LEU A 201 2.47 -10.91 -7.54
CA LEU A 201 1.31 -10.96 -8.43
C LEU A 201 0.28 -9.93 -8.00
N THR A 202 -0.37 -9.31 -8.97
CA THR A 202 -1.50 -8.41 -8.74
C THR A 202 -2.63 -8.71 -9.73
N LYS A 203 -3.85 -8.24 -9.45
CA LYS A 203 -5.00 -8.32 -10.36
C LYS A 203 -5.41 -6.91 -10.78
N ILE A 204 -5.08 -6.56 -12.02
CA ILE A 204 -5.33 -5.26 -12.64
C ILE A 204 -6.50 -5.43 -13.63
N SER A 205 -7.58 -4.68 -13.42
CA SER A 205 -8.78 -4.67 -14.28
C SER A 205 -9.29 -6.08 -14.62
N GLY A 206 -9.37 -6.95 -13.60
CA GLY A 206 -9.87 -8.31 -13.78
C GLY A 206 -8.79 -9.36 -14.12
N THR A 207 -7.58 -8.96 -14.52
CA THR A 207 -6.53 -9.89 -14.99
C THR A 207 -5.41 -10.00 -13.97
N ARG A 208 -5.07 -11.23 -13.58
CA ARG A 208 -3.95 -11.50 -12.68
C ARG A 208 -2.65 -11.62 -13.48
N ARG A 209 -1.63 -10.85 -13.09
CA ARG A 209 -0.33 -10.83 -13.76
C ARG A 209 0.77 -10.37 -12.81
N VAL A 210 2.02 -10.53 -13.24
CA VAL A 210 3.16 -9.84 -12.62
C VAL A 210 2.96 -8.33 -12.85
N PRO A 211 3.07 -7.48 -11.82
CA PRO A 211 2.93 -6.03 -11.96
C PRO A 211 4.03 -5.46 -12.86
N ASP A 212 3.62 -4.56 -13.74
CA ASP A 212 4.48 -3.62 -14.44
C ASP A 212 4.52 -2.29 -13.66
N ASN A 213 5.38 -1.35 -14.07
CA ASN A 213 5.23 0.07 -13.68
C ASN A 213 5.17 0.31 -12.16
N LEU A 214 6.08 -0.33 -11.43
CA LEU A 214 6.18 -0.20 -9.97
C LEU A 214 6.93 1.09 -9.60
N ASP A 215 6.33 1.88 -8.71
CA ASP A 215 6.98 3.02 -8.06
C ASP A 215 7.73 2.55 -6.82
N THR A 216 8.99 2.96 -6.69
CA THR A 216 9.84 2.58 -5.56
C THR A 216 9.88 3.67 -4.51
N VAL A 217 9.84 3.28 -3.25
CA VAL A 217 10.01 4.15 -2.08
C VAL A 217 11.13 3.63 -1.20
N ASN A 218 11.77 4.51 -0.43
CA ASN A 218 12.82 4.16 0.52
C ASN A 218 12.59 4.87 1.86
N ILE A 219 13.01 4.22 2.95
CA ILE A 219 13.02 4.81 4.29
C ILE A 219 14.15 5.85 4.33
N ARG A 220 13.83 7.02 4.89
CA ARG A 220 14.76 8.14 5.05
C ARG A 220 14.65 8.70 6.44
N ASN A 221 15.80 9.06 7.00
CA ASN A 221 15.91 9.74 8.28
C ASN A 221 16.66 11.05 8.09
N GLN A 222 15.98 12.18 8.26
CA GLN A 222 16.53 13.53 8.07
C GLN A 222 17.28 13.66 6.73
N GLY A 223 16.69 13.16 5.65
CA GLY A 223 17.27 13.14 4.30
C GLY A 223 18.25 12.00 4.02
N ARG A 224 18.82 11.35 5.05
CA ARG A 224 19.67 10.16 4.87
C ARG A 224 18.84 8.97 4.44
N VAL A 225 19.18 8.37 3.30
CA VAL A 225 18.58 7.12 2.81
C VAL A 225 19.04 5.96 3.70
N MET A 226 18.08 5.21 4.25
CA MET A 226 18.30 4.07 5.15
C MET A 226 18.09 2.73 4.46
N THR A 227 17.45 2.73 3.28
CA THR A 227 17.17 1.52 2.50
C THR A 227 17.37 1.75 1.01
N ASP A 228 17.73 0.69 0.29
CA ASP A 228 17.80 0.67 -1.18
C ASP A 228 16.79 -0.34 -1.73
N THR A 229 15.81 0.17 -2.48
CA THR A 229 14.79 -0.65 -3.13
C THR A 229 15.09 -0.79 -4.62
N GLN A 230 15.12 -2.04 -5.08
CA GLN A 230 15.29 -2.39 -6.47
C GLN A 230 14.14 -3.27 -6.94
N VAL A 231 13.62 -2.96 -8.12
CA VAL A 231 12.57 -3.76 -8.77
C VAL A 231 13.16 -4.41 -10.00
N ASN A 232 13.07 -5.74 -10.03
CA ASN A 232 13.30 -6.55 -11.22
C ASN A 232 12.17 -7.58 -11.26
N ALA A 233 10.99 -7.18 -11.75
CA ALA A 233 9.80 -8.01 -11.68
C ALA A 233 10.09 -9.43 -12.23
N PRO A 234 9.72 -10.51 -11.51
CA PRO A 234 8.77 -10.59 -10.40
C PRO A 234 9.38 -10.42 -8.99
N PHE A 235 10.49 -9.68 -8.87
CA PHE A 235 11.20 -9.43 -7.62
C PHE A 235 11.12 -7.97 -7.17
N VAL A 236 10.90 -7.76 -5.87
CA VAL A 236 11.13 -6.49 -5.17
C VAL A 236 12.17 -6.76 -4.09
N ILE A 237 13.34 -6.14 -4.22
CA ILE A 237 14.48 -6.35 -3.32
C ILE A 237 14.65 -5.08 -2.50
N ILE A 238 14.61 -5.19 -1.17
CA ILE A 238 14.78 -4.08 -0.24
C ILE A 238 15.99 -4.39 0.62
N ARG A 239 17.03 -3.55 0.54
CA ARG A 239 18.25 -3.67 1.34
C ARG A 239 18.27 -2.60 2.43
N TYR A 240 18.75 -2.97 3.61
CA TYR A 240 19.16 -2.02 4.64
C TYR A 240 20.55 -1.44 4.28
N LEU A 241 20.76 -0.14 4.53
CA LEU A 241 22.02 0.58 4.26
C LEU A 241 22.81 0.93 5.52
#